data_AF-A0A7J8PE22-F1
#
_entry.id   AF-A0A7J8PE22-F1
#
_cell.length_a   1.000
_cell.length_b   1.000
_cell.length_c   1.000
_cell.angle_alpha   90.00
_cell.angle_beta   90.00
_cell.angle_gamma   90.00
#
_symmetry.space_group_name_H-M   'P 1'
#
loop_
_entity.id
_entity.type
_entity.pdbx_description
1 polymer ?
#
loop_
_entity_poly.entity_id
_entity_poly.type
_entity_poly.pdbx_seq_one_letter_code
_entity_poly.pdbx_strand_id
1 'polypeptide(L)'
;MENDSLQTSLAWLRDILQGKIGHGLDTRVLQGLRVIHAEKGFMRFDFVVPKSVSDIDGNWNVGALASLVDLLGGVTIFSFANRVVTSVDFSV
;
A
#
# COMPACT_ATOMS: atom_id res chain seq x y z
N MET A 1 10.72 -21.92 6.46
CA MET A 1 10.71 -21.03 5.29
C MET A 1 9.41 -20.22 5.13
N GLU A 2 8.54 -20.17 6.16
CA GLU A 2 7.24 -19.49 6.06
C GLU A 2 7.23 -18.03 6.54
N ASN A 3 8.14 -17.63 7.44
CA ASN A 3 8.16 -16.28 8.00
C ASN A 3 8.83 -15.24 7.08
N ASP A 4 9.31 -15.70 5.92
CA ASP A 4 10.14 -14.93 5.00
C ASP A 4 9.33 -14.00 4.09
N SER A 5 8.15 -14.46 3.63
CA SER A 5 7.29 -13.70 2.73
C SER A 5 6.67 -12.46 3.39
N LEU A 6 6.28 -12.56 4.66
CA LEU A 6 5.77 -11.43 5.43
C LEU A 6 6.86 -10.38 5.67
N GLN A 7 8.06 -10.80 6.07
CA GLN A 7 9.18 -9.88 6.28
C GLN A 7 9.60 -9.21 4.97
N THR A 8 9.63 -9.95 3.87
CA THR A 8 9.90 -9.44 2.53
C THR A 8 8.84 -8.43 2.09
N SER A 9 7.56 -8.74 2.32
CA SER A 9 6.44 -7.83 2.03
C SER A 9 6.54 -6.52 2.83
N LEU A 10 6.84 -6.60 4.14
CA LEU A 10 7.01 -5.42 4.99
C LEU A 10 8.26 -4.61 4.63
N ALA A 11 9.35 -5.26 4.23
CA ALA A 11 10.55 -4.60 3.72
C ALA A 11 10.25 -3.85 2.42
N TRP A 12 9.53 -4.50 1.49
CA TRP A 12 9.10 -3.89 0.24
C TRP A 12 8.21 -2.66 0.49
N LEU A 13 7.19 -2.77 1.35
CA LEU A 13 6.34 -1.64 1.72
C LEU A 13 7.16 -0.50 2.35
N ARG A 14 8.11 -0.81 3.24
CA ARG A 14 8.99 0.21 3.84
C ARG A 14 9.83 0.92 2.80
N ASP A 15 10.37 0.20 1.83
CA ASP A 15 11.18 0.80 0.79
C ASP A 15 10.34 1.70 -0.15
N ILE A 16 9.06 1.37 -0.39
CA ILE A 16 8.12 2.29 -1.07
C ILE A 16 7.86 3.53 -0.22
N LEU A 17 7.58 3.38 1.08
CA LEU A 17 7.33 4.51 1.99
C LEU A 17 8.54 5.45 2.11
N GLN A 18 9.75 4.92 1.99
CA GLN A 18 10.99 5.70 1.99
C GLN A 18 11.35 6.28 0.62
N GLY A 19 10.56 6.00 -0.42
CA GLY A 19 10.81 6.42 -1.79
C GLY A 19 12.06 5.82 -2.41
N LYS A 20 12.52 4.67 -1.91
CA LYS A 20 13.62 3.91 -2.49
C LYS A 20 13.17 3.11 -3.71
N ILE A 21 11.89 2.74 -3.75
CA ILE A 21 11.27 1.95 -4.82
C ILE A 21 9.91 2.57 -5.12
N GLY A 22 9.51 2.66 -6.39
CA GLY A 22 8.29 3.35 -6.83
C GLY A 22 8.54 4.79 -7.26
N HIS A 23 7.59 5.35 -8.02
CA HIS A 23 7.68 6.70 -8.56
C HIS A 23 6.93 7.71 -7.67
N GLY A 24 7.11 9.00 -7.93
CA GLY A 24 6.66 10.09 -7.05
C GLY A 24 5.16 10.09 -6.69
N LEU A 25 4.31 9.35 -7.41
CA LEU A 25 2.89 9.17 -7.04
C LEU A 25 2.72 8.13 -5.92
N ASP A 26 3.39 6.99 -6.01
CA ASP A 26 3.33 5.87 -5.04
C ASP A 26 3.71 6.33 -3.62
N THR A 27 4.77 7.13 -3.55
CA THR A 27 5.25 7.73 -2.29
C THR A 27 4.27 8.74 -1.70
N ARG A 28 3.59 9.51 -2.54
CA ARG A 28 2.62 10.51 -2.10
C ARG A 28 1.32 9.87 -1.62
N VAL A 29 0.83 8.84 -2.31
CA VAL A 29 -0.42 8.16 -1.91
C VAL A 29 -0.26 7.40 -0.60
N LEU A 30 0.92 6.85 -0.32
CA LEU A 30 1.21 6.16 0.94
C LEU A 30 1.72 7.07 2.07
N GLN A 31 1.91 8.37 1.81
CA GLN A 31 2.42 9.29 2.82
C GLN A 31 1.45 9.39 4.00
N GLY A 32 1.94 9.16 5.23
CA GLY A 32 1.11 9.17 6.45
C GLY A 32 0.55 7.80 6.83
N LEU A 33 0.85 6.75 6.05
CA LEU A 33 0.52 5.37 6.41
C LEU A 33 1.39 4.86 7.57
N ARG A 34 0.76 4.18 8.54
CA ARG A 34 1.46 3.42 9.58
C ARG A 34 0.89 2.01 9.65
N VAL A 35 1.77 1.02 9.67
CA VAL A 35 1.39 -0.38 9.93
C VAL A 35 1.07 -0.55 11.41
N ILE A 36 -0.15 -0.97 11.73
CA ILE A 36 -0.62 -1.20 13.11
C ILE A 36 -0.58 -2.69 13.44
N HIS A 37 -0.89 -3.52 12.45
CA HIS A 37 -0.82 -4.96 12.57
C HIS A 37 -0.51 -5.58 11.21
N ALA A 38 0.30 -6.63 11.19
CA ALA A 38 0.62 -7.36 9.99
C ALA A 38 0.82 -8.84 10.31
N GLU A 39 0.09 -9.67 9.60
CA GLU A 39 0.24 -11.12 9.55
C GLU A 39 0.05 -11.57 8.10
N LYS A 40 0.24 -12.87 7.84
CA LYS A 40 0.12 -13.36 6.46
C LYS A 40 -1.30 -13.20 5.93
N GLY A 41 -1.42 -12.47 4.83
CA GLY A 41 -2.70 -12.23 4.16
C GLY A 41 -3.61 -11.22 4.85
N PHE A 42 -3.14 -10.61 5.94
CA PHE A 42 -3.90 -9.58 6.63
C PHE A 42 -2.97 -8.48 7.15
N MET A 43 -3.25 -7.24 6.74
CA MET A 43 -2.56 -6.06 7.25
C MET A 43 -3.57 -4.99 7.61
N ARG A 44 -3.31 -4.32 8.74
CA ARG A 44 -4.10 -3.20 9.22
C ARG A 44 -3.21 -1.97 9.36
N PHE A 45 -3.73 -0.84 8.89
CA PHE A 45 -3.01 0.42 8.86
C PHE A 45 -3.83 1.52 9.53
N ASP A 46 -3.12 2.47 10.13
CA ASP A 46 -3.64 3.82 10.34
C ASP A 46 -3.19 4.67 9.18
N PHE A 47 -4.09 5.51 8.66
CA PHE A 47 -3.78 6.39 7.55
C PHE A 47 -4.31 7.79 7.81
N VAL A 48 -3.41 8.77 7.74
CA VAL A 48 -3.76 10.19 7.75
C VAL A 48 -3.64 10.70 6.32
N VAL A 49 -4.77 11.06 5.71
CA VAL A 49 -4.82 11.53 4.32
C VAL A 49 -4.01 12.84 4.19
N PRO A 50 -2.91 12.86 3.41
CA PRO A 50 -2.14 14.07 3.22
C PRO A 50 -2.85 15.03 2.26
N LYS A 51 -2.70 16.34 2.46
CA LYS A 51 -3.30 17.36 1.57
C LYS A 51 -2.87 17.24 0.11
N SER A 52 -1.71 16.63 -0.15
CA SER A 52 -1.16 16.40 -1.49
C SER A 52 -1.97 15.40 -2.32
N VAL A 53 -2.86 14.62 -1.70
CA VAL A 53 -3.76 13.67 -2.37
C VAL A 53 -5.23 14.01 -2.17
N SER A 54 -5.51 15.26 -1.80
CA SER A 54 -6.86 15.80 -1.82
C SER A 54 -7.24 16.30 -3.22
N ASP A 55 -8.54 16.27 -3.53
CA ASP A 55 -9.09 16.94 -4.70
C ASP A 55 -9.28 18.45 -4.46
N ILE A 56 -9.87 19.14 -5.44
CA ILE A 56 -10.10 20.60 -5.39
C ILE A 56 -11.03 21.03 -4.26
N ASP A 57 -11.90 20.14 -3.79
CA ASP A 57 -12.85 20.38 -2.71
C ASP A 57 -12.27 20.01 -1.33
N GLY A 58 -11.02 19.51 -1.31
CA GLY A 58 -10.34 19.08 -0.09
C GLY A 58 -10.71 17.67 0.36
N ASN A 59 -11.55 16.95 -0.39
CA ASN A 59 -11.85 15.54 -0.13
C ASN A 59 -10.66 14.67 -0.54
N TRP A 60 -10.61 13.43 -0.06
CA TRP A 60 -9.59 12.49 -0.54
C TRP A 60 -9.86 12.17 -2.02
N ASN A 61 -8.87 12.43 -2.87
CA ASN A 61 -8.95 12.11 -4.29
C ASN A 61 -9.19 10.60 -4.49
N VAL A 62 -10.25 10.26 -5.21
CA VAL A 62 -10.66 8.85 -5.45
C VAL A 62 -9.59 8.04 -6.20
N GLY A 63 -8.82 8.67 -7.09
CA GLY A 63 -7.70 8.03 -7.77
C GLY A 63 -6.56 7.70 -6.80
N ALA A 64 -6.24 8.61 -5.88
CA ALA A 64 -5.24 8.35 -4.85
C ALA A 64 -5.68 7.26 -3.86
N LEU A 65 -6.96 7.22 -3.51
CA LEU A 65 -7.55 6.13 -2.71
C LEU A 65 -7.40 4.79 -3.43
N ALA A 66 -7.78 4.72 -4.70
CA ALA A 66 -7.67 3.50 -5.50
C ALA A 66 -6.20 3.03 -5.61
N SER A 67 -5.26 3.94 -5.88
CA SER A 67 -3.83 3.62 -5.92
C SER A 67 -3.29 3.13 -4.57
N LEU A 68 -3.73 3.71 -3.45
CA LEU A 68 -3.35 3.24 -2.12
C LEU A 68 -3.85 1.81 -1.89
N VAL A 69 -5.11 1.51 -2.23
CA VAL A 69 -5.67 0.16 -2.09
C VAL A 69 -4.94 -0.85 -2.97
N ASP A 70 -4.61 -0.48 -4.22
CA ASP A 70 -3.87 -1.35 -5.16
C ASP A 70 -2.48 -1.72 -4.61
N LEU A 71 -1.72 -0.74 -4.14
CA LEU A 71 -0.39 -0.95 -3.54
C LEU A 71 -0.47 -1.82 -2.27
N LEU A 72 -1.40 -1.52 -1.36
CA LEU A 72 -1.55 -2.28 -0.11
C LEU A 72 -2.09 -3.69 -0.35
N GLY A 73 -2.97 -3.85 -1.32
CA GLY A 73 -3.48 -5.14 -1.77
C GLY A 73 -2.35 -6.02 -2.29
N GLY A 74 -1.51 -5.51 -3.18
CA GLY A 74 -0.34 -6.23 -3.70
C GLY A 74 0.63 -6.67 -2.60
N VAL A 75 0.95 -5.77 -1.67
CA VAL A 75 1.81 -6.06 -0.50
C VAL A 75 1.18 -7.14 0.39
N THR A 76 -0.11 -7.03 0.68
CA THR A 76 -0.83 -7.99 1.52
C THR A 76 -0.90 -9.37 0.86
N ILE A 77 -1.16 -9.44 -0.45
CA ILE A 77 -1.18 -10.69 -1.20
C ILE A 77 0.19 -11.36 -1.20
N PHE A 78 1.25 -10.58 -1.46
CA PHE A 78 2.61 -11.10 -1.47
C PHE A 78 2.98 -11.76 -0.13
N SER A 79 2.50 -11.20 0.99
CA SER A 79 2.81 -11.72 2.33
C SER A 79 2.39 -13.18 2.55
N PHE A 80 1.36 -13.69 1.85
CA PHE A 80 0.91 -15.08 1.97
C PHE A 80 1.15 -15.91 0.70
N ALA A 81 1.06 -15.30 -0.49
CA ALA A 81 1.21 -16.01 -1.75
C ALA A 81 2.68 -16.16 -2.19
N ASN A 82 3.58 -15.35 -1.62
CA ASN A 82 5.01 -15.28 -1.95
C ASN A 82 5.29 -15.15 -3.46
N ARG A 83 4.38 -14.50 -4.18
CA ARG A 83 4.47 -14.20 -5.61
C ARG A 83 3.69 -12.93 -5.90
N VAL A 84 4.15 -12.17 -6.89
CA VAL A 84 3.39 -11.05 -7.43
C VAL A 84 2.22 -11.64 -8.22
N VAL A 85 1.01 -11.47 -7.71
CA VAL A 85 -0.23 -11.86 -8.40
C VAL A 85 -0.80 -10.59 -9.02
N THR A 86 -0.84 -10.53 -10.35
CA THR A 86 -1.55 -9.46 -11.05
C THR A 86 -3.03 -9.82 -11.07
N SER A 87 -3.86 -9.05 -10.37
CA SER A 87 -5.31 -9.14 -10.41
C SER A 87 -5.86 -7.73 -10.48
N VAL A 88 -6.77 -7.48 -11.41
CA VAL A 88 -7.41 -6.19 -11.61
C VAL A 88 -8.89 -6.40 -11.40
N ASP A 89 -9.42 -5.94 -10.28
CA ASP A 89 -10.86 -5.88 -10.03
C ASP A 89 -11.22 -4.42 -9.77
N PHE A 90 -11.88 -3.79 -10.74
CA PHE A 90 -12.37 -2.43 -10.66
C PHE A 90 -13.89 -2.48 -10.56
N SER A 91 -14.42 -2.15 -9.39
CA SER A 91 -15.85 -1.86 -9.22
C SER A 91 -16.05 -0.34 -9.33
N VAL A 92 -16.83 0.08 -10.33
CA VAL A 92 -17.17 1.49 -10.63
C VAL A 92 -18.59 1.78 -10.18
#